data_AF-B5GFJ9-F1
#
_entry.id   AF-B5GFJ9-F1
#
_cell.length_a   1.000
_cell.length_b   1.000
_cell.length_c   1.000
_cell.angle_alpha   90.00
_cell.angle_beta   90.00
_cell.angle_gamma   90.00
#
_symmetry.space_group_name_H-M   'P 1'
#
loop_
_entity.id
_entity.type
_entity.pdbx_description
1 polymer ?
#
loop_
_entity_poly.entity_id
_entity_poly.type
_entity_poly.pdbx_seq_one_letter_code
_entity_poly.pdbx_strand_id
1 'polypeptide(L)'
;CRPRAYSRSARWPRARGAPEKKNRRRSTPPHRGFHPGEAAACVVLETAASARLRGAPVLAGFAGGAVVLDGNHLADPSQDGEVRAMTGALAQAGVGPADIGWVSAHGTGSPLGDRTEAAALRTVFGDGEGPWINATKTLTGHCLSAAGVVEAVAAVLQLRDGFVHPDPGLRAPVDPVLRLVREEPRRPKHGFVLSNGFGFGGFNTAVVLSHPDA
;
A
#
# COMPACT_ATOMS: atom_id res chain seq x y z
N CYS A 1 -25.97 8.25 31.28
CA CYS A 1 -25.09 7.05 31.32
C CYS A 1 -23.75 7.38 30.68
N ARG A 2 -22.64 7.29 31.42
CA ARG A 2 -21.28 7.59 30.93
C ARG A 2 -20.84 6.57 29.87
N PRO A 3 -20.10 6.97 28.81
CA PRO A 3 -19.55 6.03 27.84
C PRO A 3 -18.36 5.26 28.44
N ARG A 4 -18.35 3.93 28.28
CA ARG A 4 -17.24 3.07 28.69
C ARG A 4 -16.05 3.27 27.76
N ALA A 5 -14.88 3.48 28.35
CA ALA A 5 -13.60 3.51 27.67
C ALA A 5 -13.29 2.16 27.01
N TYR A 6 -12.88 2.20 25.74
CA TYR A 6 -12.36 1.03 25.02
C TYR A 6 -10.97 0.69 25.59
N SER A 7 -10.87 -0.43 26.30
CA SER A 7 -9.61 -0.82 26.94
C SER A 7 -8.57 -1.23 25.89
N ARG A 8 -7.46 -0.49 25.83
CA ARG A 8 -6.24 -0.86 25.11
C ARG A 8 -5.63 -2.15 25.69
N SER A 9 -6.01 -3.33 25.22
CA SER A 9 -5.31 -4.57 25.60
C SER A 9 -5.46 -5.74 24.61
N ALA A 10 -5.40 -5.48 23.30
CA ALA A 10 -5.05 -6.56 22.36
C ALA A 10 -3.52 -6.73 22.34
N ARG A 11 -2.97 -7.40 23.36
CA ARG A 11 -1.61 -7.95 23.30
C ARG A 11 -1.64 -9.16 22.39
N TRP A 12 -0.93 -9.09 21.26
CA TRP A 12 -0.68 -10.25 20.40
C TRP A 12 -0.06 -11.37 21.23
N PRO A 13 -0.64 -12.59 21.26
CA PRO A 13 -0.02 -13.70 21.96
C PRO A 13 1.30 -14.05 21.27
N ARG A 14 2.38 -14.17 22.04
CA ARG A 14 3.62 -14.78 21.55
C ARG A 14 3.28 -16.21 21.13
N ALA A 15 3.34 -16.49 19.84
CA ALA A 15 3.14 -17.83 19.31
C ALA A 15 4.14 -18.80 19.97
N ARG A 16 3.67 -19.63 20.90
CA ARG A 16 4.41 -20.80 21.40
C ARG A 16 4.17 -21.94 20.42
N GLY A 17 5.26 -22.54 19.95
CA GLY A 17 5.22 -23.71 19.07
C GLY A 17 4.96 -23.35 17.61
N ALA A 18 5.96 -22.75 16.95
CA ALA A 18 5.94 -22.70 15.48
C ALA A 18 6.12 -24.14 14.95
N PRO A 19 5.21 -24.67 14.11
CA PRO A 19 5.48 -25.90 13.38
C PRO A 19 6.75 -25.69 12.54
N GLU A 20 7.53 -26.77 12.44
CA GLU A 20 8.83 -26.82 11.77
C GLU A 20 8.81 -26.04 10.45
N LYS A 21 9.70 -25.04 10.32
CA LYS A 21 9.74 -24.06 9.21
C LYS A 21 10.17 -24.71 7.89
N LYS A 22 9.36 -25.60 7.32
CA LYS A 22 9.59 -26.20 5.99
C LYS A 22 9.09 -25.35 4.83
N ASN A 23 8.45 -24.20 5.09
CA ASN A 23 7.96 -23.29 4.05
C ASN A 23 8.56 -21.87 4.11
N ARG A 24 9.77 -21.71 4.67
CA ARG A 24 10.58 -20.52 4.36
C ARG A 24 10.89 -20.61 2.87
N ARG A 25 10.07 -19.95 2.04
CA ARG A 25 10.32 -19.78 0.61
C ARG A 25 11.79 -19.44 0.44
N ARG A 26 12.47 -20.38 -0.20
CA ARG A 26 13.89 -20.38 -0.52
C ARG A 26 14.18 -19.07 -1.23
N SER A 27 15.03 -18.22 -0.63
CA SER A 27 15.87 -17.22 -1.30
C SER A 27 15.27 -16.60 -2.58
N THR A 28 14.66 -15.41 -2.49
CA THR A 28 14.44 -14.58 -3.68
C THR A 28 15.80 -14.32 -4.34
N PRO A 29 16.06 -14.77 -5.58
CA PRO A 29 17.23 -14.37 -6.36
C PRO A 29 17.13 -12.85 -6.67
N PRO A 30 18.18 -12.19 -7.22
CA PRO A 30 18.06 -10.77 -7.58
C PRO A 30 16.86 -10.58 -8.51
N HIS A 31 15.99 -9.59 -8.22
CA HIS A 31 14.84 -9.12 -9.01
C HIS A 31 14.73 -9.76 -10.42
N ARG A 32 13.96 -10.86 -10.57
CA ARG A 32 13.75 -11.54 -11.88
C ARG A 32 12.37 -11.30 -12.49
N GLY A 33 11.58 -10.35 -11.94
CA GLY A 33 10.19 -10.13 -12.31
C GLY A 33 9.21 -10.61 -11.22
N PHE A 34 7.91 -10.48 -11.50
CA PHE A 34 6.87 -10.75 -10.51
C PHE A 34 6.56 -12.24 -10.38
N HIS A 35 6.11 -12.65 -9.19
CA HIS A 35 5.56 -13.99 -8.95
C HIS A 35 4.04 -13.96 -9.07
N PRO A 36 3.40 -14.76 -9.94
CA PRO A 36 1.94 -14.80 -10.03
C PRO A 36 1.31 -15.20 -8.70
N GLY A 37 0.17 -14.58 -8.39
CA GLY A 37 -0.70 -14.92 -7.27
C GLY A 37 -2.15 -15.03 -7.73
N GLU A 38 -2.98 -15.64 -6.90
CA GLU A 38 -4.43 -15.75 -7.13
C GLU A 38 -5.15 -15.23 -5.90
N ALA A 39 -6.14 -14.38 -6.10
CA ALA A 39 -6.96 -13.84 -5.02
C ALA A 39 -8.29 -13.30 -5.57
N ALA A 40 -9.28 -13.22 -4.68
CA ALA A 40 -10.51 -12.49 -4.89
C ALA A 40 -10.80 -11.63 -3.66
N ALA A 41 -11.26 -10.41 -3.87
CA ALA A 41 -11.70 -9.52 -2.82
C ALA A 41 -12.79 -8.59 -3.35
N CYS A 42 -13.61 -8.07 -2.45
CA CYS A 42 -14.68 -7.13 -2.75
C CYS A 42 -14.69 -6.05 -1.67
N VAL A 43 -14.95 -4.81 -2.08
CA VAL A 43 -15.17 -3.67 -1.19
C VAL A 43 -16.52 -3.05 -1.52
N VAL A 44 -17.25 -2.63 -0.49
CA VAL A 44 -18.51 -1.92 -0.64
C VAL A 44 -18.23 -0.46 -0.31
N LEU A 45 -18.44 0.42 -1.29
CA LEU A 45 -18.33 1.85 -1.11
C LEU A 45 -19.72 2.43 -0.89
N GLU A 46 -19.83 3.29 0.11
CA GLU A 46 -21.03 4.08 0.37
C GLU A 46 -20.62 5.49 0.80
N THR A 47 -21.55 6.44 0.68
CA THR A 47 -21.30 7.79 1.19
C THR A 47 -21.28 7.76 2.72
N ALA A 48 -20.50 8.65 3.35
CA ALA A 48 -20.48 8.78 4.81
C ALA A 48 -21.88 9.08 5.38
N ALA A 49 -22.71 9.83 4.65
CA ALA A 49 -24.09 10.09 5.03
C ALA A 49 -24.95 8.81 5.03
N SER A 50 -24.84 7.97 3.98
CA SER A 50 -25.49 6.66 3.94
C SER A 50 -25.05 5.81 5.13
N ALA A 51 -23.74 5.61 5.32
CA ALA A 51 -23.21 4.79 6.41
C ALA A 51 -23.73 5.24 7.79
N ARG A 52 -23.74 6.57 8.04
CA ARG A 52 -24.26 7.16 9.28
C ARG A 52 -25.75 6.90 9.49
N LEU A 53 -26.58 7.06 8.45
CA LEU A 53 -28.03 6.84 8.53
C LEU A 53 -28.38 5.41 8.93
N ARG A 54 -27.62 4.41 8.46
CA ARG A 54 -27.82 2.99 8.79
C ARG A 54 -27.02 2.52 10.01
N GLY A 55 -26.22 3.38 10.63
CA GLY A 55 -25.32 3.00 11.72
C GLY A 55 -24.27 1.96 11.30
N ALA A 56 -23.85 1.98 10.04
CA ALA A 56 -22.91 1.04 9.49
C ALA A 56 -21.47 1.34 9.94
N PRO A 57 -20.66 0.32 10.25
CA PRO A 57 -19.26 0.52 10.58
C PRO A 57 -18.46 0.98 9.35
N VAL A 58 -17.83 2.15 9.44
CA VAL A 58 -16.91 2.66 8.42
C VAL A 58 -15.52 2.08 8.68
N LEU A 59 -14.96 1.36 7.70
CA LEU A 59 -13.65 0.70 7.83
C LEU A 59 -12.47 1.61 7.44
N ALA A 60 -12.68 2.48 6.46
CA ALA A 60 -11.74 3.50 6.00
C ALA A 60 -12.50 4.56 5.18
N GLY A 61 -11.90 5.73 5.00
CA GLY A 61 -12.34 6.72 4.02
C GLY A 61 -11.65 6.51 2.67
N PHE A 62 -12.38 6.72 1.57
CA PHE A 62 -11.77 6.94 0.25
C PHE A 62 -11.61 8.46 0.08
N ALA A 63 -10.37 8.96 0.22
CA ALA A 63 -10.11 10.40 0.19
C ALA A 63 -9.97 10.90 -1.26
N GLY A 64 -9.40 10.10 -2.15
CA GLY A 64 -9.31 10.40 -3.57
C GLY A 64 -8.50 9.35 -4.33
N GLY A 65 -8.58 9.34 -5.65
CA GLY A 65 -7.67 8.61 -6.53
C GLY A 65 -7.57 9.20 -7.93
N ALA A 66 -6.48 8.91 -8.63
CA ALA A 66 -6.30 9.35 -10.01
C ALA A 66 -5.88 8.17 -10.89
N VAL A 67 -6.25 8.26 -12.16
CA VAL A 67 -5.84 7.33 -13.20
C VAL A 67 -5.20 8.14 -14.32
N VAL A 68 -4.02 7.72 -14.76
CA VAL A 68 -3.26 8.29 -15.87
C VAL A 68 -3.01 7.17 -16.87
N LEU A 69 -3.24 7.45 -18.15
CA LEU A 69 -2.95 6.54 -19.24
C LEU A 69 -1.85 7.14 -20.11
N ASP A 70 -0.69 6.50 -20.14
CA ASP A 70 0.44 6.93 -20.98
C ASP A 70 0.46 6.28 -22.37
N GLY A 71 -0.21 5.12 -22.53
CA GLY A 71 -0.23 4.39 -23.80
C GLY A 71 1.10 3.73 -24.15
N ASN A 72 1.86 3.29 -23.15
CA ASN A 72 3.19 2.71 -23.34
C ASN A 72 3.14 1.29 -23.91
N HIS A 73 4.27 0.86 -24.47
CA HIS A 73 4.40 -0.49 -25.00
C HIS A 73 4.44 -1.54 -23.88
N LEU A 74 3.42 -2.41 -23.83
CA LEU A 74 3.30 -3.56 -22.94
C LEU A 74 3.58 -3.26 -21.46
N ALA A 75 4.82 -3.47 -20.99
CA ALA A 75 5.20 -3.40 -19.58
C ALA A 75 6.17 -2.25 -19.27
N ASP A 76 6.40 -1.34 -20.22
CA ASP A 76 7.31 -0.21 -20.02
C ASP A 76 6.72 0.79 -19.01
N PRO A 77 7.37 0.98 -17.85
CA PRO A 77 6.90 1.92 -16.84
C PRO A 77 7.22 3.36 -17.25
N SER A 78 6.50 4.32 -16.68
CA SER A 78 6.66 5.75 -16.98
C SER A 78 6.69 6.56 -15.69
N GLN A 79 7.86 7.09 -15.36
CA GLN A 79 8.05 7.88 -14.15
C GLN A 79 7.09 9.07 -14.12
N ASP A 80 6.91 9.78 -15.24
CA ASP A 80 6.01 10.93 -15.31
C ASP A 80 4.55 10.53 -15.06
N GLY A 81 4.10 9.43 -15.65
CA GLY A 81 2.75 8.91 -15.45
C GLY A 81 2.48 8.48 -14.00
N GLU A 82 3.46 7.81 -13.38
CA GLU A 82 3.39 7.42 -11.98
C GLU A 82 3.38 8.65 -11.04
N VAL A 83 4.21 9.67 -11.30
CA VAL A 83 4.20 10.96 -10.58
C VAL A 83 2.85 11.66 -10.74
N ARG A 84 2.30 11.73 -11.96
CA ARG A 84 1.01 12.36 -12.24
C ARG A 84 -0.15 11.62 -11.58
N ALA A 85 -0.12 10.29 -11.55
CA ALA A 85 -1.12 9.50 -10.84
C ALA A 85 -1.07 9.77 -9.33
N MET A 86 0.12 9.73 -8.72
CA MET A 86 0.29 10.01 -7.29
C MET A 86 -0.12 11.44 -6.93
N THR A 87 0.40 12.44 -7.63
CA THR A 87 0.08 13.87 -7.36
C THR A 87 -1.39 14.19 -7.63
N GLY A 88 -2.00 13.59 -8.65
CA GLY A 88 -3.44 13.72 -8.92
C GLY A 88 -4.30 13.12 -7.80
N ALA A 89 -3.92 11.96 -7.26
CA ALA A 89 -4.62 11.33 -6.14
C ALA A 89 -4.52 12.18 -4.86
N LEU A 90 -3.34 12.72 -4.57
CA LEU A 90 -3.11 13.66 -3.45
C LEU A 90 -3.94 14.94 -3.62
N ALA A 91 -3.95 15.52 -4.82
CA ALA A 91 -4.71 16.73 -5.12
C ALA A 91 -6.22 16.52 -4.95
N GLN A 92 -6.79 15.43 -5.47
CA GLN A 92 -8.21 15.13 -5.29
C GLN A 92 -8.56 14.85 -3.81
N ALA A 93 -7.63 14.24 -3.06
CA ALA A 93 -7.79 14.00 -1.64
C ALA A 93 -7.61 15.28 -0.78
N GLY A 94 -7.09 16.37 -1.36
CA GLY A 94 -6.82 17.61 -0.62
C GLY A 94 -5.72 17.50 0.42
N VAL A 95 -4.78 16.56 0.24
CA VAL A 95 -3.67 16.30 1.17
C VAL A 95 -2.31 16.48 0.50
N GLY A 96 -1.29 16.82 1.28
CA GLY A 96 0.09 16.95 0.81
C GLY A 96 0.91 15.67 1.01
N PRO A 97 2.10 15.58 0.39
CA PRO A 97 3.02 14.46 0.59
C PRO A 97 3.38 14.21 2.07
N ALA A 98 3.42 15.27 2.90
CA ALA A 98 3.73 15.18 4.32
C ALA A 98 2.60 14.55 5.16
N ASP A 99 1.38 14.48 4.63
CA ASP A 99 0.23 13.88 5.32
C ASP A 99 0.15 12.36 5.12
N ILE A 100 0.96 11.81 4.21
CA ILE A 100 0.98 10.37 3.91
C ILE A 100 1.84 9.64 4.93
N GLY A 101 1.20 8.73 5.67
CA GLY A 101 1.88 7.91 6.68
C GLY A 101 2.69 6.78 6.08
N TRP A 102 2.16 6.16 5.02
CA TRP A 102 2.86 5.16 4.22
C TRP A 102 2.34 5.08 2.78
N VAL A 103 3.15 4.51 1.91
CA VAL A 103 2.79 4.14 0.55
C VAL A 103 2.75 2.62 0.46
N SER A 104 1.65 2.09 -0.04
CA SER A 104 1.61 0.73 -0.58
C SER A 104 2.04 0.81 -2.04
N ALA A 105 3.30 0.48 -2.31
CA ALA A 105 3.88 0.53 -3.64
C ALA A 105 3.29 -0.55 -4.55
N HIS A 106 3.34 -0.29 -5.86
CA HIS A 106 3.01 -1.31 -6.84
C HIS A 106 4.00 -2.48 -6.74
N GLY A 107 5.31 -2.23 -6.60
CA GLY A 107 6.31 -3.17 -6.08
C GLY A 107 6.23 -4.57 -6.69
N THR A 108 6.43 -4.66 -8.01
CA THR A 108 6.26 -5.93 -8.75
C THR A 108 7.44 -6.87 -8.58
N GLY A 109 8.60 -6.38 -8.11
CA GLY A 109 9.85 -7.13 -8.13
C GLY A 109 10.51 -7.11 -9.53
N SER A 110 10.01 -6.28 -10.45
CA SER A 110 10.62 -6.09 -11.76
C SER A 110 11.74 -5.04 -11.66
N PRO A 111 12.97 -5.32 -12.12
CA PRO A 111 14.08 -4.39 -11.95
C PRO A 111 13.83 -2.99 -12.51
N LEU A 112 13.20 -2.89 -13.69
CA LEU A 112 12.91 -1.62 -14.32
C LEU A 112 11.73 -0.91 -13.64
N GLY A 113 10.61 -1.61 -13.42
CA GLY A 113 9.43 -1.06 -12.77
C GLY A 113 9.73 -0.55 -11.36
N ASP A 114 10.39 -1.36 -10.53
CA ASP A 114 10.70 -0.96 -9.15
C ASP A 114 11.68 0.24 -9.10
N ARG A 115 12.61 0.36 -10.06
CA ARG A 115 13.47 1.55 -10.16
C ARG A 115 12.70 2.80 -10.61
N THR A 116 11.79 2.65 -11.56
CA THR A 116 10.93 3.74 -12.03
C THR A 116 10.00 4.23 -10.92
N GLU A 117 9.36 3.30 -10.20
CA GLU A 117 8.51 3.63 -9.06
C GLU A 117 9.31 4.27 -7.93
N ALA A 118 10.51 3.78 -7.63
CA ALA A 118 11.38 4.43 -6.66
C ALA A 118 11.71 5.87 -7.06
N ALA A 119 12.07 6.11 -8.33
CA ALA A 119 12.35 7.46 -8.82
C ALA A 119 11.11 8.37 -8.75
N ALA A 120 9.92 7.85 -9.10
CA ALA A 120 8.67 8.59 -9.00
C ALA A 120 8.33 8.94 -7.54
N LEU A 121 8.54 8.02 -6.59
CA LEU A 121 8.35 8.28 -5.16
C LEU A 121 9.31 9.37 -4.66
N ARG A 122 10.58 9.35 -5.09
CA ARG A 122 11.56 10.40 -4.75
C ARG A 122 11.12 11.75 -5.31
N THR A 123 10.55 11.80 -6.52
CA THR A 123 10.00 13.04 -7.10
C THR A 123 8.81 13.59 -6.29
N VAL A 124 7.89 12.73 -5.84
CA VAL A 124 6.69 13.16 -5.11
C VAL A 124 6.98 13.53 -3.65
N PHE A 125 7.83 12.77 -2.96
CA PHE A 125 8.05 12.89 -1.52
C PHE A 125 9.39 13.57 -1.15
N GLY A 126 10.28 13.78 -2.13
CA GLY A 126 11.59 14.40 -1.92
C GLY A 126 12.59 13.54 -1.15
N ASP A 127 13.60 14.21 -0.59
CA ASP A 127 14.78 13.61 0.07
C ASP A 127 14.70 13.65 1.60
N GLY A 128 13.60 14.18 2.16
CA GLY A 128 13.37 14.28 3.60
C GLY A 128 12.87 12.98 4.24
N GLU A 129 12.32 13.08 5.46
CA GLU A 129 11.60 11.93 6.06
C GLU A 129 10.29 11.66 5.30
N GLY A 130 10.38 10.94 4.19
CA GLY A 130 9.22 10.48 3.42
C GLY A 130 8.38 9.43 4.17
N PRO A 131 7.28 8.97 3.55
CA PRO A 131 6.42 7.93 4.10
C PRO A 131 7.16 6.59 4.26
N TRP A 132 6.64 5.71 5.12
CA TRP A 132 7.04 4.30 5.07
C TRP A 132 6.57 3.67 3.76
N ILE A 133 7.26 2.66 3.25
CA ILE A 133 6.88 1.99 2.00
C ILE A 133 6.81 0.48 2.21
N ASN A 134 5.72 -0.14 1.79
CA ASN A 134 5.60 -1.59 1.69
C ASN A 134 4.97 -1.99 0.35
N ALA A 135 4.90 -3.30 0.09
CA ALA A 135 4.20 -3.85 -1.07
C ALA A 135 3.56 -5.18 -0.68
N THR A 136 2.33 -5.44 -1.14
CA THR A 136 1.59 -6.66 -0.80
C THR A 136 2.04 -7.89 -1.60
N LYS A 137 2.60 -7.66 -2.80
CA LYS A 137 2.91 -8.72 -3.78
C LYS A 137 4.00 -9.67 -3.33
N THR A 138 4.84 -9.28 -2.38
CA THR A 138 5.82 -10.17 -1.75
C THR A 138 5.19 -11.18 -0.80
N LEU A 139 3.97 -10.91 -0.29
CA LEU A 139 3.21 -11.81 0.56
C LEU A 139 2.23 -12.68 -0.24
N THR A 140 1.52 -12.09 -1.20
CA THR A 140 0.43 -12.76 -1.92
C THR A 140 0.78 -13.21 -3.34
N GLY A 141 1.93 -12.78 -3.88
CA GLY A 141 2.14 -12.75 -5.32
C GLY A 141 1.36 -11.62 -5.99
N HIS A 142 1.64 -11.40 -7.27
CA HIS A 142 0.91 -10.44 -8.09
C HIS A 142 -0.39 -11.06 -8.61
N CYS A 143 -1.51 -10.66 -8.02
CA CYS A 143 -2.83 -11.18 -8.36
C CYS A 143 -3.47 -10.48 -9.58
N LEU A 144 -2.66 -9.97 -10.52
CA LEU A 144 -3.10 -9.26 -11.74
C LEU A 144 -4.26 -8.28 -11.48
N SER A 145 -5.42 -8.51 -12.09
CA SER A 145 -6.62 -7.67 -11.97
C SER A 145 -7.14 -7.54 -10.52
N ALA A 146 -6.88 -8.53 -9.66
CA ALA A 146 -7.26 -8.47 -8.26
C ALA A 146 -6.24 -7.73 -7.38
N ALA A 147 -5.05 -7.40 -7.89
CA ALA A 147 -3.97 -6.82 -7.09
C ALA A 147 -4.38 -5.53 -6.39
N GLY A 148 -5.10 -4.63 -7.09
CA GLY A 148 -5.53 -3.35 -6.51
C GLY A 148 -6.52 -3.52 -5.36
N VAL A 149 -7.53 -4.39 -5.49
CA VAL A 149 -8.52 -4.60 -4.43
C VAL A 149 -7.94 -5.38 -3.24
N VAL A 150 -7.04 -6.34 -3.48
CA VAL A 150 -6.30 -7.04 -2.40
C VAL A 150 -5.46 -6.05 -1.61
N GLU A 151 -4.79 -5.13 -2.30
CA GLU A 151 -3.99 -4.09 -1.68
C GLU A 151 -4.85 -3.10 -0.89
N ALA A 152 -5.99 -2.68 -1.43
CA ALA A 152 -6.95 -1.85 -0.71
C ALA A 152 -7.42 -2.51 0.60
N VAL A 153 -7.75 -3.82 0.57
CA VAL A 153 -8.13 -4.56 1.77
C VAL A 153 -6.98 -4.58 2.79
N ALA A 154 -5.75 -4.83 2.35
CA ALA A 154 -4.57 -4.79 3.23
C ALA A 154 -4.35 -3.40 3.83
N ALA A 155 -4.51 -2.33 3.04
CA ALA A 155 -4.39 -0.95 3.48
C ALA A 155 -5.46 -0.58 4.52
N VAL A 156 -6.72 -0.99 4.31
CA VAL A 156 -7.82 -0.81 5.28
C VAL A 156 -7.52 -1.49 6.61
N LEU A 157 -7.01 -2.73 6.58
CA LEU A 157 -6.62 -3.45 7.81
C LEU A 157 -5.47 -2.74 8.53
N GLN A 158 -4.47 -2.27 7.79
CA GLN A 158 -3.32 -1.53 8.31
C GLN A 158 -3.71 -0.18 8.93
N LEU A 159 -4.63 0.56 8.30
CA LEU A 159 -5.23 1.79 8.84
C LEU A 159 -5.91 1.49 10.17
N ARG A 160 -6.87 0.55 10.17
CA ARG A 160 -7.66 0.19 11.35
C ARG A 160 -6.80 -0.24 12.53
N ASP A 161 -5.77 -1.05 12.27
CA ASP A 161 -4.94 -1.64 13.32
C ASP A 161 -3.69 -0.78 13.65
N GLY A 162 -3.48 0.32 12.92
CA GLY A 162 -2.42 1.30 13.16
C GLY A 162 -1.02 0.73 12.99
N PHE A 163 -0.79 -0.07 11.95
CA PHE A 163 0.53 -0.62 11.60
C PHE A 163 0.72 -0.77 10.10
N VAL A 164 1.97 -0.80 9.64
CA VAL A 164 2.37 -1.14 8.27
C VAL A 164 3.10 -2.47 8.32
N HIS A 165 2.68 -3.43 7.50
CA HIS A 165 3.26 -4.77 7.50
C HIS A 165 4.69 -4.75 6.94
N PRO A 166 5.58 -5.62 7.46
CA PRO A 166 6.91 -5.80 6.88
C PRO A 166 6.86 -6.58 5.57
N ASP A 167 7.92 -6.38 4.78
CA ASP A 167 8.29 -7.20 3.64
C ASP A 167 9.57 -7.98 3.96
N PRO A 168 9.45 -9.18 4.57
CA PRO A 168 10.61 -9.99 4.91
C PRO A 168 11.35 -10.55 3.68
N GLY A 169 10.76 -10.45 2.48
CA GLY A 169 11.38 -10.84 1.22
C GLY A 169 12.36 -9.78 0.69
N LEU A 170 12.25 -8.55 1.17
CA LEU A 170 13.00 -7.39 0.72
C LEU A 170 14.43 -7.36 1.32
N ARG A 171 15.37 -7.99 0.62
CA ARG A 171 16.78 -8.12 1.02
C ARG A 171 17.67 -6.99 0.51
N ALA A 172 17.46 -6.57 -0.73
CA ALA A 172 18.26 -5.55 -1.40
C ALA A 172 17.31 -4.44 -1.91
N PRO A 173 17.24 -3.28 -1.23
CA PRO A 173 16.40 -2.18 -1.65
C PRO A 173 16.87 -1.63 -3.01
N VAL A 174 15.92 -1.25 -3.86
CA VAL A 174 16.24 -0.62 -5.17
C VAL A 174 16.78 0.80 -5.01
N ASP A 175 16.39 1.46 -3.93
CA ASP A 175 16.85 2.78 -3.51
C ASP A 175 17.08 2.76 -1.98
N PRO A 176 18.29 3.05 -1.49
CA PRO A 176 18.61 3.00 -0.06
C PRO A 176 18.06 4.19 0.74
N VAL A 177 17.59 5.25 0.09
CA VAL A 177 17.01 6.45 0.73
C VAL A 177 15.56 6.19 1.12
N LEU A 178 14.84 5.39 0.34
CA LEU A 178 13.44 5.07 0.60
C LEU A 178 13.26 4.25 1.88
N ARG A 179 12.26 4.63 2.69
CA ARG A 179 11.98 4.01 4.00
C ARG A 179 11.15 2.74 3.85
N LEU A 180 11.77 1.69 3.33
CA LEU A 180 11.09 0.42 3.12
C LEU A 180 10.86 -0.33 4.46
N VAL A 181 9.67 -0.89 4.65
CA VAL A 181 9.34 -1.71 5.83
C VAL A 181 9.81 -3.14 5.62
N ARG A 182 10.91 -3.54 6.26
CA ARG A 182 11.59 -4.82 5.96
C ARG A 182 11.28 -5.95 6.94
N GLU A 183 11.78 -5.85 8.17
CA GLU A 183 11.70 -6.98 9.12
C GLU A 183 10.59 -6.80 10.14
N GLU A 184 10.44 -5.59 10.66
CA GLU A 184 9.51 -5.26 11.74
C GLU A 184 8.39 -4.33 11.25
N PRO A 185 7.15 -4.53 11.72
CA PRO A 185 6.06 -3.61 11.43
C PRO A 185 6.38 -2.18 11.88
N ARG A 186 5.84 -1.19 11.16
CA ARG A 186 5.97 0.23 11.52
C ARG A 186 4.65 0.82 11.92
N ARG A 187 4.67 1.84 12.77
CA ARG A 187 3.50 2.62 13.13
C ARG A 187 3.62 3.99 12.44
N PRO A 188 2.82 4.27 11.40
CA PRO A 188 2.91 5.52 10.68
C PRO A 188 2.39 6.67 11.56
N LYS A 189 2.91 7.88 11.34
CA LYS A 189 2.51 9.08 12.10
C LYS A 189 1.13 9.61 11.68
N HIS A 190 0.76 9.40 10.42
CA HIS A 190 -0.46 9.93 9.81
C HIS A 190 -1.45 8.82 9.45
N GLY A 191 -2.73 9.19 9.37
CA GLY A 191 -3.84 8.30 9.05
C GLY A 191 -4.14 8.15 7.56
N PHE A 192 -3.28 8.62 6.65
CA PHE A 192 -3.46 8.46 5.21
C PHE A 192 -2.45 7.47 4.62
N VAL A 193 -2.91 6.70 3.65
CA VAL A 193 -2.10 5.80 2.82
C VAL A 193 -2.33 6.10 1.36
N LEU A 194 -1.24 6.14 0.60
CA LEU A 194 -1.26 6.16 -0.86
C LEU A 194 -1.01 4.73 -1.37
N SER A 195 -1.91 4.17 -2.17
CA SER A 195 -1.80 2.83 -2.77
C SER A 195 -1.63 2.96 -4.28
N ASN A 196 -0.57 2.35 -4.81
CA ASN A 196 -0.14 2.47 -6.19
C ASN A 196 -0.46 1.19 -6.99
N GLY A 197 -1.05 1.37 -8.17
CA GLY A 197 -1.33 0.32 -9.15
C GLY A 197 -0.89 0.72 -10.54
N PHE A 198 0.24 0.19 -11.03
CA PHE A 198 0.80 0.53 -12.33
C PHE A 198 0.67 -0.65 -13.30
N GLY A 199 -0.43 -0.65 -14.05
CA GLY A 199 -0.80 -1.72 -14.95
C GLY A 199 -0.10 -1.66 -16.31
N PHE A 200 -0.05 -2.83 -16.96
CA PHE A 200 0.42 -2.95 -18.35
C PHE A 200 -0.34 -2.02 -19.29
N GLY A 201 0.34 -1.48 -20.31
CA GLY A 201 -0.20 -0.50 -21.25
C GLY A 201 -0.14 0.94 -20.74
N GLY A 202 0.52 1.17 -19.60
CA GLY A 202 0.66 2.50 -19.00
C GLY A 202 -0.58 2.97 -18.25
N PHE A 203 -1.36 2.05 -17.66
CA PHE A 203 -2.48 2.40 -16.78
C PHE A 203 -1.96 2.65 -15.36
N ASN A 204 -1.61 3.89 -15.05
CA ASN A 204 -1.09 4.27 -13.75
C ASN A 204 -2.23 4.75 -12.85
N THR A 205 -2.47 4.06 -11.73
CA THR A 205 -3.51 4.40 -10.77
C THR A 205 -2.90 4.65 -9.40
N ALA A 206 -3.38 5.67 -8.70
CA ALA A 206 -3.07 5.86 -7.30
C ALA A 206 -4.35 6.19 -6.52
N VAL A 207 -4.48 5.66 -5.30
CA VAL A 207 -5.62 5.89 -4.41
C VAL A 207 -5.14 6.29 -3.03
N VAL A 208 -5.73 7.33 -2.46
CA VAL A 208 -5.56 7.75 -1.07
C VAL A 208 -6.72 7.22 -0.23
N LEU A 209 -6.39 6.42 0.77
CA LEU A 209 -7.33 5.97 1.80
C LEU A 209 -6.99 6.64 3.13
N SER A 210 -8.00 6.85 3.97
CA SER A 210 -7.85 7.49 5.27
C SER A 210 -8.39 6.62 6.40
N HIS A 211 -7.83 6.80 7.60
CA HIS A 211 -8.41 6.26 8.82
C HIS A 211 -9.84 6.82 8.96
N PRO A 212 -10.83 6.04 9.47
CA PRO A 212 -12.21 6.50 9.62
C PRO A 212 -12.38 7.81 10.42
N ASP A 213 -11.42 8.09 11.30
CA ASP A 213 -11.41 9.27 12.18
C ASP A 213 -10.47 10.41 11.70
N ALA A 214 -9.91 10.31 10.48
CA ALA A 214 -9.01 11.30 9.90
C ALA A 214 -9.76 12.52 9.34
#